data_AF-A0A3D1IYU4-F1
#
_entry.id   AF-A0A3D1IYU4-F1
#
_cell.length_a   1.000
_cell.length_b   1.000
_cell.length_c   1.000
_cell.angle_alpha   90.00
_cell.angle_beta   90.00
_cell.angle_gamma   90.00
#
_symmetry.space_group_name_H-M   'P 1'
#
loop_
_entity.id
_entity.type
_entity.pdbx_description
1 polymer ?
#
loop_
_entity_poly.entity_id
_entity_poly.type
_entity_poly.pdbx_seq_one_letter_code
_entity_poly.pdbx_strand_id
1 'polypeptide(L)'
;QKLLKSLIVFACLMEGLFFYVGFAQILALGRQNKMMGAAEQYQYILRDESMHCNFGIDLINTIKMENPHLWTPEFREEIKALFFRAVELEYRYAEDTMPRGVLGLNAPMFKGYLRFIANRRAQQIGLDPMFAQEENPFPWMSEMIDLKKERNFFETRVIEYQTGGAL
;
A
#
# COMPACT_ATOMS: atom_id res chain seq x y z
N GLN A 1 -11.16 9.84 -20.52
CA GLN A 1 -10.66 8.58 -19.93
C GLN A 1 -9.14 8.55 -19.67
N LYS A 2 -8.27 9.12 -20.52
CA LYS A 2 -6.80 9.07 -20.33
C LYS A 2 -6.30 9.56 -18.96
N LEU A 3 -6.73 10.75 -18.53
CA LEU A 3 -6.34 11.29 -17.21
C LEU A 3 -6.85 10.40 -16.06
N LEU A 4 -8.13 10.03 -16.09
CA LEU A 4 -8.74 9.14 -15.09
C LEU A 4 -7.98 7.81 -14.97
N LYS A 5 -7.60 7.21 -16.11
CA LYS A 5 -6.76 6.00 -16.14
C LYS A 5 -5.42 6.23 -15.46
N SER A 6 -4.76 7.34 -15.77
CA SER A 6 -3.47 7.71 -15.17
C SER A 6 -3.59 7.86 -13.64
N LEU A 7 -4.65 8.50 -13.16
CA LEU A 7 -4.90 8.68 -11.73
C LEU A 7 -5.15 7.33 -11.04
N ILE A 8 -5.93 6.43 -11.66
CA ILE A 8 -6.16 5.07 -11.12
C ILE A 8 -4.85 4.29 -11.05
N VAL A 9 -4.05 4.31 -12.11
CA VAL A 9 -2.75 3.62 -12.12
C VAL A 9 -1.84 4.16 -11.02
N PHE A 10 -1.77 5.48 -10.85
CA PHE A 10 -0.90 6.09 -9.85
C PHE A 10 -1.39 5.82 -8.42
N ALA A 11 -2.61 6.21 -8.09
CA ALA A 11 -3.13 6.11 -6.73
C ALA A 11 -3.40 4.65 -6.30
N CYS A 12 -3.97 3.82 -7.17
CA CYS A 12 -4.37 2.47 -6.80
C CYS A 12 -3.29 1.42 -7.02
N LEU A 13 -2.47 1.54 -8.08
CA LEU A 13 -1.46 0.52 -8.40
C LEU A 13 -0.07 0.90 -7.88
N MET A 14 0.41 2.11 -8.16
CA MET A 14 1.73 2.53 -7.68
C MET A 14 1.74 2.73 -6.16
N GLU A 15 0.96 3.68 -5.65
CA GLU A 15 0.92 3.99 -4.22
C GLU A 15 0.14 2.92 -3.43
N GLY A 16 -0.99 2.50 -3.99
CA GLY A 16 -1.94 1.63 -3.32
C GLY A 16 -1.63 0.12 -3.34
N LEU A 17 -0.67 -0.34 -4.14
CA LEU A 17 -0.31 -1.76 -4.29
C LEU A 17 1.21 -2.01 -4.29
N PHE A 18 1.98 -1.38 -5.18
CA PHE A 18 3.43 -1.67 -5.32
C PHE A 18 4.21 -1.28 -4.07
N PHE A 19 4.02 -0.07 -3.54
CA PHE A 19 4.70 0.34 -2.31
C PHE A 19 4.41 -0.58 -1.11
N TYR A 20 3.22 -1.18 -1.04
CA TYR A 20 2.82 -2.03 0.07
C TYR A 20 3.60 -3.34 0.17
N VAL A 21 4.13 -3.86 -0.93
CA VAL A 21 5.03 -5.02 -0.90
C VAL A 21 6.38 -4.64 -0.29
N GLY A 22 6.97 -3.53 -0.74
CA GLY A 22 8.21 -3.00 -0.15
C GLY A 22 8.07 -2.67 1.33
N PHE A 23 6.94 -2.10 1.74
CA PHE A 23 6.63 -1.86 3.15
C PHE A 23 6.59 -3.15 3.96
N ALA A 24 5.88 -4.17 3.50
CA ALA A 24 5.79 -5.44 4.20
C ALA A 24 7.18 -6.09 4.40
N GLN A 25 8.06 -6.01 3.40
CA GLN A 25 9.42 -6.55 3.48
C GLN A 25 10.27 -5.84 4.55
N ILE A 26 10.34 -4.52 4.53
CA ILE A 26 11.19 -3.75 5.45
C ILE A 26 10.61 -3.73 6.87
N LEU A 27 9.29 -3.60 7.00
CA LEU A 27 8.63 -3.60 8.31
C LEU A 27 8.69 -4.98 8.99
N ALA A 28 8.71 -6.07 8.23
CA ALA A 28 8.95 -7.41 8.79
C ALA A 28 10.34 -7.54 9.44
N LEU A 29 11.37 -6.87 8.89
CA LEU A 29 12.68 -6.78 9.54
C LEU A 29 12.60 -5.97 10.83
N GLY A 30 11.89 -4.83 10.80
CA GLY A 30 11.65 -4.01 11.99
C GLY A 30 10.98 -4.78 13.13
N ARG A 31 10.01 -5.64 12.81
CA ARG A 31 9.35 -6.53 13.80
C ARG A 31 10.29 -7.53 14.46
N GLN A 32 11.44 -7.81 13.84
CA GLN A 32 12.49 -8.67 14.38
C GLN A 32 13.63 -7.88 15.02
N ASN A 33 13.41 -6.59 15.31
CA ASN A 33 14.42 -5.66 15.82
C ASN A 33 15.63 -5.50 14.88
N LYS A 34 15.42 -5.65 13.56
CA LYS A 34 16.45 -5.46 12.54
C LYS A 34 16.14 -4.21 11.72
N MET A 35 17.20 -3.49 11.31
CA MET A 35 17.08 -2.31 10.44
C MET A 35 16.14 -1.23 11.01
N MET A 36 16.15 -1.02 12.33
CA MET A 36 15.15 -0.19 13.04
C MET A 36 15.03 1.24 12.49
N GLY A 37 16.15 1.89 12.13
CA GLY A 37 16.10 3.22 11.52
C GLY A 37 15.42 3.23 10.14
N ALA A 38 15.65 2.21 9.31
CA ALA A 38 14.96 2.08 8.03
C ALA A 38 13.47 1.74 8.23
N ALA A 39 13.16 0.86 9.18
CA ALA A 39 11.77 0.52 9.52
C ALA A 39 11.00 1.75 10.02
N GLU A 40 11.62 2.62 10.82
CA GLU A 40 11.02 3.88 11.27
C GLU A 40 10.77 4.84 10.10
N GLN A 41 11.74 5.03 9.21
CA GLN A 41 11.55 5.83 7.99
C GLN A 41 10.40 5.30 7.13
N TYR A 42 10.34 3.98 6.93
CA TYR A 42 9.27 3.34 6.17
C TYR A 42 7.89 3.47 6.84
N GLN A 43 7.82 3.56 8.17
CA GLN A 43 6.55 3.86 8.85
C GLN A 43 6.06 5.27 8.55
N TYR A 44 6.96 6.25 8.45
CA TYR A 44 6.57 7.61 8.05
C TYR A 44 6.11 7.65 6.59
N ILE A 45 6.83 6.99 5.69
CA ILE A 45 6.44 6.89 4.28
C ILE A 45 5.08 6.19 4.15
N LEU A 46 4.87 5.03 4.82
CA LEU A 46 3.60 4.31 4.80
C LEU A 46 2.42 5.19 5.24
N ARG A 47 2.63 6.06 6.24
CA ARG A 47 1.61 7.01 6.69
C ARG A 47 1.23 7.96 5.57
N ASP A 48 2.23 8.55 4.92
CA ASP A 48 2.02 9.55 3.88
C ASP A 48 1.36 8.90 2.64
N GLU A 49 1.82 7.72 2.23
CA GLU A 49 1.24 6.95 1.12
C GLU A 49 -0.20 6.47 1.39
N SER A 50 -0.56 6.22 2.66
CA SER A 50 -1.94 5.92 3.02
C SER A 50 -2.87 7.12 2.75
N MET A 51 -2.39 8.34 2.98
CA MET A 51 -3.12 9.58 2.70
C MET A 51 -3.15 9.87 1.20
N HIS A 52 -2.04 9.69 0.48
CA HIS A 52 -1.99 9.86 -0.97
C HIS A 52 -2.97 8.91 -1.69
N CYS A 53 -2.97 7.64 -1.31
CA CYS A 53 -3.87 6.64 -1.88
C CYS A 53 -5.34 6.98 -1.60
N ASN A 54 -5.69 7.37 -0.36
CA ASN A 54 -7.06 7.77 0.00
C ASN A 54 -7.50 9.02 -0.79
N PHE A 55 -6.65 10.05 -0.86
CA PHE A 55 -6.92 11.24 -1.66
C PHE A 55 -7.14 10.90 -3.14
N GLY A 56 -6.27 10.06 -3.72
CA GLY A 56 -6.39 9.64 -5.11
C GLY A 56 -7.69 8.87 -5.38
N ILE A 57 -8.10 7.98 -4.47
CA ILE A 57 -9.37 7.26 -4.54
C ILE A 57 -10.56 8.23 -4.50
N ASP A 58 -10.55 9.21 -3.60
CA ASP A 58 -11.62 10.21 -3.49
C ASP A 58 -11.69 11.07 -4.77
N LEU A 59 -10.54 11.49 -5.30
CA LEU A 59 -10.46 12.22 -6.56
C LEU A 59 -11.01 11.40 -7.74
N ILE A 60 -10.63 10.12 -7.85
CA ILE A 60 -11.15 9.19 -8.86
C ILE A 60 -12.68 9.07 -8.74
N ASN A 61 -13.19 8.92 -7.53
CA ASN A 61 -14.62 8.80 -7.27
C ASN A 61 -15.39 10.07 -7.62
N THR A 62 -14.87 11.24 -7.26
CA THR A 62 -15.45 12.54 -7.62
C THR A 62 -15.48 12.74 -9.13
N ILE A 63 -14.37 12.47 -9.85
CA ILE A 63 -14.34 12.59 -11.31
C ILE A 63 -15.41 11.70 -11.97
N LYS A 64 -15.55 10.45 -11.53
CA LYS A 64 -16.58 9.54 -12.06
C LYS A 64 -18.00 10.04 -11.74
N MET A 65 -18.22 10.57 -10.54
CA MET A 65 -19.52 11.10 -10.12
C MET A 65 -19.95 12.29 -10.97
N GLU A 66 -19.03 13.24 -11.20
CA GLU A 66 -19.27 14.43 -12.03
C GLU A 66 -19.33 14.09 -13.54
N ASN A 67 -18.67 13.01 -13.96
CA ASN A 67 -18.53 12.61 -15.36
C ASN A 67 -18.88 11.13 -15.57
N PRO A 68 -20.14 10.70 -15.35
CA PRO A 68 -20.53 9.28 -15.32
C PRO A 68 -20.31 8.57 -16.68
N HIS A 69 -20.36 9.33 -17.77
CA HIS A 69 -20.09 8.83 -19.13
C HIS A 69 -18.66 8.30 -19.33
N LEU A 70 -17.71 8.63 -18.43
CA LEU A 70 -16.35 8.11 -18.48
C LEU A 70 -16.24 6.67 -17.95
N TRP A 71 -17.15 6.25 -17.07
CA TRP A 71 -17.10 4.97 -16.35
C TRP A 71 -17.87 3.86 -17.09
N THR A 72 -17.50 3.63 -18.35
CA THR A 72 -18.16 2.65 -19.23
C THR A 72 -17.78 1.21 -18.87
N PRO A 73 -18.57 0.20 -19.29
CA PRO A 73 -18.20 -1.20 -19.12
C PRO A 73 -16.81 -1.54 -19.67
N GLU A 74 -16.48 -1.04 -20.86
CA GLU A 74 -15.19 -1.29 -21.54
C GLU A 74 -14.03 -0.72 -20.74
N PHE A 75 -14.22 0.49 -20.19
CA PHE A 75 -13.19 1.12 -19.36
C PHE A 75 -12.99 0.36 -18.05
N ARG A 76 -14.06 -0.14 -17.42
CA ARG A 76 -13.93 -0.98 -16.22
C ARG A 76 -13.14 -2.26 -16.49
N GLU A 77 -13.36 -2.91 -17.63
CA GLU A 77 -12.59 -4.09 -18.02
C GLU A 77 -11.12 -3.75 -18.33
N GLU A 78 -10.84 -2.59 -18.95
CA GLU A 78 -9.48 -2.10 -19.13
C GLU A 78 -8.77 -1.91 -17.77
N ILE A 79 -9.43 -1.27 -16.80
CA ILE A 79 -8.86 -1.08 -15.46
C ILE A 79 -8.66 -2.42 -14.74
N LYS A 80 -9.61 -3.36 -14.82
CA LYS A 80 -9.42 -4.72 -14.25
C LYS A 80 -8.20 -5.42 -14.84
N ALA A 81 -8.00 -5.33 -16.17
CA ALA A 81 -6.82 -5.90 -16.82
C ALA A 81 -5.50 -5.30 -16.29
N LEU A 82 -5.50 -3.98 -16.01
CA LEU A 82 -4.34 -3.31 -15.38
C LEU A 82 -4.08 -3.81 -13.96
N PHE A 83 -5.12 -4.04 -13.15
CA PHE A 83 -4.96 -4.63 -11.82
C PHE A 83 -4.40 -6.05 -11.89
N PHE A 84 -4.90 -6.90 -12.79
CA PHE A 84 -4.35 -8.26 -12.99
C PHE A 84 -2.87 -8.20 -13.36
N ARG A 85 -2.50 -7.31 -14.28
CA ARG A 85 -1.11 -7.13 -14.69
C ARG A 85 -0.23 -6.60 -13.57
N ALA A 86 -0.73 -5.66 -12.78
CA ALA A 86 -0.01 -5.10 -11.64
C ALA A 86 0.26 -6.18 -10.58
N VAL A 87 -0.74 -6.99 -10.23
CA VAL A 87 -0.56 -8.10 -9.28
C VAL A 87 0.45 -9.12 -9.79
N GLU A 88 0.42 -9.45 -11.08
CA GLU A 88 1.40 -10.37 -11.69
C GLU A 88 2.84 -9.81 -11.61
N LEU A 89 3.02 -8.54 -11.98
CA LEU A 89 4.33 -7.88 -11.94
C LEU A 89 4.89 -7.81 -10.51
N GLU A 90 4.04 -7.41 -9.57
CA GLU A 90 4.45 -7.24 -8.18
C GLU A 90 4.71 -8.58 -7.48
N TYR A 91 3.97 -9.62 -7.86
CA TYR A 91 4.24 -10.98 -7.39
C TYR A 91 5.61 -11.47 -7.86
N ARG A 92 5.96 -11.23 -9.13
CA ARG A 92 7.30 -11.55 -9.66
C ARG A 92 8.39 -10.76 -8.95
N TYR A 93 8.16 -9.48 -8.67
CA TYR A 93 9.07 -8.66 -7.88
C TYR A 93 9.28 -9.24 -6.46
N ALA A 94 8.20 -9.69 -5.80
CA ALA A 94 8.30 -10.33 -4.49
C ALA A 94 9.08 -11.66 -4.54
N GLU A 95 8.92 -12.46 -5.61
CA GLU A 95 9.71 -13.68 -5.83
C GLU A 95 11.20 -13.37 -6.04
N ASP A 96 11.53 -12.39 -6.87
CA ASP A 96 12.91 -12.01 -7.20
C ASP A 96 13.64 -11.41 -5.98
N THR A 97 12.94 -10.66 -5.13
CA THR A 97 13.51 -10.06 -3.92
C THR A 97 13.58 -11.02 -2.72
N MET A 98 12.82 -12.11 -2.74
CA MET A 98 12.79 -13.11 -1.67
C MET A 98 12.77 -14.57 -2.19
N PRO A 99 13.76 -14.99 -3.01
CA PRO A 99 13.72 -16.29 -3.71
C PRO A 99 13.77 -17.50 -2.77
N ARG A 100 14.24 -17.33 -1.52
CA ARG A 100 14.26 -18.36 -0.48
C ARG A 100 13.35 -18.04 0.71
N GLY A 101 12.52 -17.00 0.57
CA GLY A 101 11.87 -16.35 1.70
C GLY A 101 12.86 -15.64 2.65
N VAL A 102 12.29 -14.90 3.58
CA VAL A 102 13.00 -14.32 4.73
C VAL A 102 12.21 -14.75 5.97
N LEU A 103 12.84 -14.88 7.14
CA LEU A 103 12.14 -15.36 8.35
C LEU A 103 10.81 -14.59 8.56
N GLY A 104 9.67 -15.27 8.49
CA GLY A 104 8.33 -14.67 8.61
C GLY A 104 7.70 -14.12 7.32
N LEU A 105 8.36 -14.23 6.17
CA LEU A 105 7.88 -13.81 4.85
C LEU A 105 8.22 -14.86 3.79
N ASN A 106 7.22 -15.30 3.02
CA ASN A 106 7.46 -16.16 1.85
C ASN A 106 6.61 -15.69 0.66
N ALA A 107 7.07 -16.00 -0.55
CA ALA A 107 6.42 -15.56 -1.79
C ALA A 107 4.93 -15.99 -1.89
N PRO A 108 4.53 -17.22 -1.50
CA PRO A 108 3.11 -17.59 -1.47
C PRO A 108 2.22 -16.65 -0.64
N MET A 109 2.69 -16.19 0.53
CA MET A 109 1.95 -15.22 1.34
C MET A 109 1.79 -13.87 0.63
N PHE A 110 2.80 -13.42 -0.11
CA PHE A 110 2.70 -12.17 -0.89
C PHE A 110 1.66 -12.25 -1.99
N LYS A 111 1.44 -13.43 -2.59
CA LYS A 111 0.36 -13.61 -3.57
C LYS A 111 -1.01 -13.31 -2.98
N GLY A 112 -1.29 -13.88 -1.81
CA GLY A 112 -2.57 -13.64 -1.12
C GLY A 112 -2.71 -12.19 -0.66
N TYR A 113 -1.62 -11.61 -0.14
CA TYR A 113 -1.60 -10.20 0.27
C TYR A 113 -1.88 -9.23 -0.89
N LEU A 114 -1.22 -9.44 -2.04
CA LEU A 114 -1.41 -8.63 -3.24
C LEU A 114 -2.86 -8.69 -3.74
N ARG A 115 -3.45 -9.89 -3.77
CA ARG A 115 -4.84 -10.11 -4.17
C ARG A 115 -5.81 -9.43 -3.20
N PHE A 116 -5.55 -9.54 -1.89
CA PHE A 116 -6.32 -8.87 -0.85
C PHE A 116 -6.32 -7.34 -1.04
N ILE A 117 -5.14 -6.73 -1.21
CA ILE A 117 -5.03 -5.28 -1.44
C ILE A 117 -5.69 -4.88 -2.76
N ALA A 118 -5.41 -5.60 -3.85
CA ALA A 118 -5.96 -5.31 -5.17
C ALA A 118 -7.50 -5.30 -5.16
N ASN A 119 -8.13 -6.30 -4.51
CA ASN A 119 -9.57 -6.34 -4.32
C ASN A 119 -10.07 -5.11 -3.52
N ARG A 120 -9.40 -4.77 -2.42
CA ARG A 120 -9.77 -3.59 -1.62
C ARG A 120 -9.72 -2.30 -2.45
N ARG A 121 -8.63 -2.06 -3.19
CA ARG A 121 -8.47 -0.85 -4.04
C ARG A 121 -9.50 -0.82 -5.16
N ALA A 122 -9.74 -1.95 -5.82
CA ALA A 122 -10.73 -2.06 -6.89
C ALA A 122 -12.15 -1.75 -6.38
N GLN A 123 -12.53 -2.31 -5.23
CA GLN A 123 -13.82 -2.03 -4.59
C GLN A 123 -13.97 -0.56 -4.19
N GLN A 124 -12.92 0.07 -3.67
CA GLN A 124 -12.93 1.50 -3.30
C GLN A 124 -13.21 2.42 -4.49
N ILE A 125 -12.91 1.99 -5.72
CA ILE A 125 -13.23 2.70 -6.96
C ILE A 125 -14.43 2.08 -7.70
N GLY A 126 -15.25 1.25 -7.05
CA GLY A 126 -16.49 0.72 -7.61
C GLY A 126 -16.30 -0.32 -8.72
N LEU A 127 -15.24 -1.13 -8.64
CA LEU A 127 -15.09 -2.36 -9.41
C LEU A 127 -15.47 -3.57 -8.55
N ASP A 128 -15.95 -4.62 -9.21
CA ASP A 128 -16.19 -5.91 -8.56
C ASP A 128 -14.87 -6.57 -8.12
N PRO A 129 -14.90 -7.43 -7.08
CA PRO A 129 -13.75 -8.24 -6.70
C PRO A 129 -13.21 -9.05 -7.89
N MET A 130 -11.90 -9.01 -8.09
CA MET A 130 -11.22 -9.66 -9.21
C MET A 130 -10.63 -11.02 -8.82
N PHE A 131 -10.33 -11.18 -7.53
CA PHE A 131 -9.77 -12.40 -6.95
C PHE A 131 -10.71 -12.98 -5.90
N ALA A 132 -10.57 -14.28 -5.64
CA ALA A 132 -11.22 -14.90 -4.49
C ALA A 132 -10.88 -14.13 -3.20
N GLN A 133 -11.82 -14.12 -2.25
CA GLN A 133 -11.63 -13.41 -0.99
C GLN A 133 -10.54 -14.13 -0.17
N GLU A 134 -9.32 -13.63 -0.27
CA GLU A 134 -8.19 -14.10 0.53
C GLU A 134 -8.12 -13.28 1.82
N GLU A 135 -7.87 -13.95 2.95
CA GLU A 135 -7.60 -13.25 4.22
C GLU A 135 -6.25 -12.52 4.13
N ASN A 136 -6.11 -11.40 4.85
CA ASN A 136 -4.83 -10.68 4.90
C ASN A 136 -3.80 -11.54 5.65
N PRO A 137 -2.74 -12.06 5.00
CA PRO A 137 -1.74 -12.88 5.67
C PRO A 137 -0.80 -12.07 6.57
N PHE A 138 -0.88 -10.73 6.52
CA PHE A 138 -0.11 -9.79 7.33
C PHE A 138 -1.06 -8.85 8.12
N PRO A 139 -1.79 -9.35 9.13
CA PRO A 139 -2.75 -8.54 9.89
C PRO A 139 -2.08 -7.35 10.60
N TRP A 140 -0.82 -7.52 11.00
CA TRP A 140 0.00 -6.47 11.61
C TRP A 140 0.27 -5.28 10.68
N MET A 141 0.16 -5.44 9.34
CA MET A 141 0.24 -4.30 8.41
C MET A 141 -0.98 -3.40 8.55
N SER A 142 -2.17 -3.98 8.75
CA SER A 142 -3.39 -3.20 9.00
C SER A 142 -3.33 -2.52 10.36
N GLU A 143 -2.87 -3.24 11.39
CA GLU A 143 -2.63 -2.67 12.72
C GLU A 143 -1.68 -1.47 12.66
N MET A 144 -0.58 -1.53 11.91
CA MET A 144 0.37 -0.40 11.80
C MET A 144 -0.24 0.85 11.16
N ILE A 145 -1.22 0.67 10.27
CA ILE A 145 -1.99 1.77 9.65
C ILE A 145 -3.00 2.34 10.66
N ASP A 146 -3.66 1.47 11.43
CA ASP A 146 -4.73 1.85 12.36
C ASP A 146 -4.22 2.40 13.70
N LEU A 147 -3.13 1.86 14.25
CA LEU A 147 -2.59 2.17 15.60
C LEU A 147 -2.14 3.63 15.80
N LYS A 148 -1.97 4.41 14.72
CA LYS A 148 -1.32 5.73 14.81
C LYS A 148 -2.25 6.92 14.54
N LYS A 149 -3.57 6.73 14.45
CA LYS A 149 -4.49 7.85 14.70
C LYS A 149 -4.31 8.48 16.09
N GLU A 150 -3.62 7.80 17.03
CA GLU A 150 -3.47 8.22 18.43
C GLU A 150 -2.02 8.38 18.95
N ARG A 151 -1.00 8.69 18.13
CA ARG A 151 0.30 9.07 18.73
C ARG A 151 0.29 10.53 19.19
N ASN A 152 0.08 10.71 20.50
CA ASN A 152 0.27 11.98 21.21
C ASN A 152 1.74 12.42 21.10
N PHE A 153 1.94 13.68 20.72
CA PHE A 153 3.23 14.33 20.57
C PHE A 153 4.14 14.22 21.81
N PHE A 154 3.57 13.98 22.99
CA PHE A 154 4.27 13.85 24.27
C PHE A 154 4.88 12.47 24.56
N GLU A 155 4.57 11.43 23.78
CA GLU A 155 5.07 10.06 24.02
C GLU A 155 6.32 9.71 23.20
N THR A 156 6.70 10.56 22.25
CA THR A 156 7.93 10.36 21.48
C THR A 156 9.07 11.01 22.25
N ARG A 157 9.99 10.19 22.78
CA ARG A 157 11.18 10.68 23.47
C ARG A 157 11.99 11.53 22.47
N VAL A 158 12.15 12.82 22.75
CA VAL A 158 12.92 13.76 21.94
C VAL A 158 14.37 13.26 21.87
N ILE A 159 14.82 12.78 20.71
CA ILE A 159 16.19 12.27 20.52
C ILE A 159 17.12 13.34 19.92
N GLU A 160 16.60 14.52 19.57
CA GLU A 160 17.38 15.67 19.14
C GLU A 160 17.06 16.87 20.02
N TYR A 161 17.91 17.13 21.01
CA TYR A 161 18.81 18.29 21.03
C TYR A 161 19.91 18.00 22.05
N GLN A 162 21.15 17.90 21.57
CA GLN A 162 22.33 18.07 22.41
C GLN A 162 22.20 19.42 23.12
N THR A 163 22.25 19.39 24.45
CA THR A 163 22.52 20.57 25.26
C THR A 163 23.87 21.14 24.83
N GLY A 164 23.84 22.25 24.08
CA GLY A 164 25.01 23.08 23.85
C GLY A 164 25.43 23.77 25.15
N GLY A 165 26.07 23.02 26.03
CA GLY A 165 26.80 23.56 27.18
C GLY A 165 28.30 23.43 26.93
N ALA A 166 28.95 24.52 26.52
CA ALA A 166 30.38 24.77 26.69
C ALA A 166 30.74 26.16 26.14
N LEU A 167 30.64 27.19 26.97
CA LEU A 167 31.72 28.13 27.33
C LEU A 167 31.29 28.88 28.61
#